data_AF-A0A536HLW1-F1
#
_entry.id   AF-A0A536HLW1-F1
#
_cell.length_a   1.000
_cell.length_b   1.000
_cell.length_c   1.000
_cell.angle_alpha   90.00
_cell.angle_beta   90.00
_cell.angle_gamma   90.00
#
_symmetry.space_group_name_H-M   'P 1'
#
loop_
_entity.id
_entity.type
_entity.pdbx_description
1 polymer ?
#
loop_
_entity_poly.entity_id
_entity_poly.type
_entity_poly.pdbx_seq_one_letter_code
_entity_poly.pdbx_strand_id
1 'polypeptide(L)'
;MLMEPPRHYEAAVRAMSQAAAEVEATHAPIRMAYWRMAALDTLLGRLEDLRLSGEHAFPEDVHELVVAYAERHDAELLIRLDQAGIEDVNGVHDAVFEAQGRVMLQLAELRRVPNWQDLDTVLEPDGEEAA
;
A
#
# COMPACT_ATOMS: atom_id res chain seq x y z
N MET A 1 -25.22 44.43 4.54
CA MET A 1 -25.94 43.56 3.58
C MET A 1 -24.99 42.42 3.23
N LEU A 2 -25.12 41.27 3.92
CA LEU A 2 -24.31 40.08 3.65
C LEU A 2 -24.86 39.44 2.37
N MET A 3 -24.09 39.47 1.29
CA MET A 3 -24.45 38.72 0.08
C MET A 3 -24.30 37.23 0.37
N GLU A 4 -25.41 36.49 0.38
CA GLU A 4 -25.34 35.03 0.28
C GLU A 4 -24.57 34.69 -1.00
N PRO A 5 -23.54 33.82 -0.95
CA PRO A 5 -22.92 33.33 -2.17
C PRO A 5 -24.01 32.69 -3.03
N PRO A 6 -24.04 32.93 -4.35
CA PRO A 6 -25.06 32.33 -5.21
C PRO A 6 -24.96 30.81 -5.04
N ARG A 7 -26.07 30.13 -4.76
CA ARG A 7 -26.14 28.68 -4.48
C ARG A 7 -25.35 27.80 -5.45
N HIS A 8 -25.13 28.28 -6.68
CA HIS A 8 -24.30 27.65 -7.69
C HIS A 8 -22.80 27.63 -7.35
N TYR A 9 -22.27 28.64 -6.68
CA TYR A 9 -20.89 28.69 -6.21
C TYR A 9 -20.63 27.64 -5.11
N GLU A 10 -21.53 27.54 -4.12
CA GLU A 10 -21.41 26.52 -3.06
C GLU A 10 -21.54 25.10 -3.62
N ALA A 11 -22.45 24.89 -4.59
CA ALA A 11 -22.59 23.61 -5.29
C ALA A 11 -21.33 23.25 -6.09
N ALA A 12 -20.72 24.22 -6.79
CA ALA A 12 -19.48 24.02 -7.55
C ALA A 12 -18.29 23.68 -6.62
N VAL A 13 -18.12 24.39 -5.51
CA VAL A 13 -17.07 24.12 -4.52
C VAL A 13 -17.24 22.74 -3.89
N ARG A 14 -18.48 22.31 -3.61
CA ARG A 14 -18.77 20.97 -3.12
C ARG A 14 -18.42 19.89 -4.14
N ALA A 15 -18.81 20.08 -5.41
CA ALA A 15 -18.49 19.15 -6.48
C ALA A 15 -16.97 19.03 -6.71
N MET A 16 -16.23 20.14 -6.68
CA MET A 16 -14.77 20.13 -6.77
C MET A 16 -14.11 19.39 -5.60
N SER A 17 -14.59 19.64 -4.37
CA SER A 17 -14.09 18.94 -3.18
C SER A 17 -14.35 17.44 -3.25
N GLN A 18 -15.51 17.04 -3.77
CA GLN A 18 -15.86 15.64 -3.94
C GLN A 18 -15.00 14.96 -5.02
N ALA A 19 -14.83 15.60 -6.17
CA ALA A 19 -13.94 15.11 -7.23
C ALA A 19 -12.49 14.99 -6.75
N ALA A 20 -12.00 15.94 -5.94
CA ALA A 20 -10.68 15.86 -5.34
C ALA A 20 -10.55 14.69 -4.35
N ALA A 21 -11.59 14.43 -3.54
CA ALA A 21 -11.62 13.30 -2.62
C ALA A 21 -11.63 11.95 -3.36
N GLU A 22 -12.36 11.85 -4.47
CA GLU A 22 -12.41 10.64 -5.31
C GLU A 22 -11.05 10.35 -5.95
N VAL A 23 -10.40 11.37 -6.52
CA VAL A 23 -9.04 11.26 -7.06
C VAL A 23 -8.06 10.84 -5.96
N GLU A 24 -8.14 11.46 -4.78
CA GLU A 24 -7.25 11.13 -3.67
C GLU A 24 -7.47 9.70 -3.16
N ALA A 25 -8.71 9.22 -3.11
CA ALA A 25 -9.04 7.84 -2.76
C ALA A 25 -8.43 6.82 -3.73
N THR A 26 -8.31 7.16 -5.02
CA THR A 26 -7.63 6.31 -6.01
C THR A 26 -6.11 6.28 -5.80
N HIS A 27 -5.49 7.41 -5.44
CA HIS A 27 -4.03 7.50 -5.33
C HIS A 27 -3.48 7.09 -3.96
N ALA A 28 -4.29 7.19 -2.89
CA ALA A 28 -3.86 6.88 -1.53
C ALA A 28 -3.35 5.43 -1.35
N PRO A 29 -4.02 4.39 -1.88
CA PRO A 29 -3.51 3.02 -1.79
C PRO A 29 -2.15 2.84 -2.48
N ILE A 30 -1.95 3.49 -3.63
CA ILE A 30 -0.69 3.44 -4.38
C ILE A 30 0.44 4.09 -3.58
N ARG A 31 0.21 5.30 -3.04
CA ARG A 31 1.20 5.98 -2.18
C ARG A 31 1.53 5.16 -0.94
N MET A 32 0.53 4.56 -0.31
CA MET A 32 0.73 3.68 0.84
C MET A 32 1.58 2.46 0.49
N ALA A 33 1.33 1.82 -0.65
CA ALA A 33 2.13 0.70 -1.13
C ALA A 33 3.60 1.10 -1.39
N TYR A 34 3.85 2.26 -2.00
CA TYR A 34 5.21 2.78 -2.14
C TYR A 34 5.90 3.07 -0.80
N TRP A 35 5.18 3.63 0.17
CA TRP A 35 5.73 3.88 1.50
C TRP A 35 6.10 2.57 2.19
N ARG A 36 5.23 1.54 2.10
CA ARG A 36 5.50 0.19 2.62
C ARG A 36 6.72 -0.44 1.97
N MET A 37 6.89 -0.30 0.65
CA MET A 37 8.10 -0.73 -0.05
C MET A 37 9.36 -0.08 0.53
N ALA A 38 9.37 1.25 0.67
CA ALA A 38 10.53 1.97 1.19
C ALA A 38 10.87 1.59 2.65
N ALA A 39 9.85 1.34 3.47
CA ALA A 39 10.03 0.84 4.83
C ALA A 39 10.68 -0.55 4.83
N LEU A 40 10.18 -1.48 4.00
CA LEU A 40 10.74 -2.82 3.86
C LEU A 40 12.16 -2.81 3.28
N ASP A 41 12.45 -1.97 2.29
CA ASP A 41 13.81 -1.78 1.75
C ASP A 41 14.80 -1.35 2.84
N THR A 42 14.37 -0.45 3.73
CA THR A 42 15.19 0.02 4.85
C THR A 42 15.46 -1.11 5.84
N LEU A 43 14.45 -1.94 6.14
CA LEU A 43 14.60 -3.11 7.03
C LEU A 43 15.54 -4.15 6.41
N LEU A 44 15.35 -4.48 5.12
CA LEU A 44 16.21 -5.41 4.39
C LEU A 44 17.66 -4.93 4.34
N GLY A 45 17.90 -3.63 4.11
CA GLY A 45 19.25 -3.07 4.14
C GLY A 45 19.94 -3.29 5.49
N ARG A 46 19.24 -3.04 6.61
CA ARG A 46 19.78 -3.27 7.96
C ARG A 46 20.02 -4.76 8.24
N LEU A 47 19.12 -5.62 7.82
CA LEU A 47 19.25 -7.07 7.99
C LEU A 47 20.44 -7.61 7.19
N GLU A 48 20.64 -7.11 5.96
CA GLU A 48 21.77 -7.48 5.13
C GLU A 48 23.10 -7.00 5.73
N ASP A 49 23.15 -5.77 6.27
CA ASP A 49 24.33 -5.26 6.97
C ASP A 49 24.71 -6.17 8.17
N LEU A 50 23.72 -6.59 8.95
CA LEU A 50 23.91 -7.53 10.06
C LEU A 50 24.41 -8.88 9.57
N ARG A 51 23.79 -9.43 8.52
CA ARG A 51 24.19 -10.70 7.91
C ARG A 51 25.64 -10.67 7.41
N LEU A 52 26.06 -9.55 6.78
CA LEU A 52 27.41 -9.35 6.26
C LEU A 52 28.45 -9.13 7.34
N SER A 53 28.07 -8.51 8.46
CA SER A 53 28.97 -8.32 9.62
C SER A 53 29.34 -9.65 10.30
N GLY A 54 28.57 -10.72 10.06
CA GLY A 54 28.72 -12.00 10.74
C GLY A 54 28.34 -11.92 12.22
N GLU A 55 27.64 -10.88 12.64
CA GLU A 55 27.13 -10.71 14.00
C GLU A 55 25.93 -11.65 14.18
N HIS A 56 26.07 -12.63 15.08
CA HIS A 56 25.06 -13.67 15.29
C HIS A 56 23.95 -13.23 16.25
N ALA A 57 24.14 -12.11 16.94
CA ALA A 57 23.14 -11.53 17.82
C ALA A 57 22.27 -10.58 17.01
N PHE A 58 20.98 -10.90 16.88
CA PHE A 58 20.03 -10.00 16.24
C PHE A 58 19.76 -8.80 17.16
N PRO A 59 20.08 -7.56 16.77
CA PRO A 59 19.86 -6.41 17.63
C PRO A 59 18.38 -6.22 17.94
N GLU A 60 18.08 -6.01 19.22
CA GLU A 60 16.72 -5.85 19.73
C GLU A 60 15.99 -4.68 19.06
N ASP A 61 16.70 -3.60 18.74
CA ASP A 61 16.13 -2.43 18.05
C ASP A 61 15.68 -2.75 16.62
N VAL A 62 16.42 -3.58 15.89
CA VAL A 62 16.04 -4.00 14.53
C VAL A 62 14.88 -4.99 14.59
N HIS A 63 14.89 -5.91 15.56
CA HIS A 63 13.78 -6.82 15.80
C HIS A 63 12.48 -6.07 16.11
N GLU A 64 12.51 -5.13 17.05
CA GLU A 64 11.36 -4.29 17.41
C GLU A 64 10.79 -3.54 16.19
N LEU A 65 11.66 -3.00 15.33
CA LEU A 65 11.23 -2.31 14.10
C LEU A 65 10.52 -3.25 13.13
N VAL A 66 11.03 -4.46 12.94
CA VAL A 66 10.44 -5.47 12.06
C VAL A 66 9.07 -5.92 12.60
N VAL A 67 8.99 -6.22 13.90
CA VAL A 67 7.73 -6.61 14.56
C VAL A 67 6.71 -5.49 14.52
N ALA A 68 7.08 -4.26 14.87
CA ALA A 68 6.17 -3.12 14.85
C ALA A 68 5.63 -2.82 13.44
N TYR A 69 6.45 -3.02 12.41
CA TYR A 69 5.98 -2.95 11.02
C TYR A 69 4.97 -4.06 10.74
N ALA A 70 5.28 -5.31 11.10
CA ALA A 70 4.43 -6.47 10.85
C ALA A 70 3.05 -6.34 11.53
N GLU A 71 3.02 -6.00 12.82
CA GLU A 71 1.79 -5.80 13.60
C GLU A 71 0.84 -4.78 12.95
N ARG A 72 1.40 -3.72 12.35
CA ARG A 72 0.62 -2.63 11.77
C ARG A 72 0.21 -2.89 10.33
N HIS A 73 1.00 -3.64 9.56
CA HIS A 73 0.90 -3.64 8.11
C HIS A 73 0.89 -5.02 7.45
N ASP A 74 1.31 -6.09 8.13
CA ASP A 74 1.46 -7.41 7.53
C ASP A 74 1.37 -8.53 8.56
N ALA A 75 0.15 -9.06 8.74
CA ALA A 75 -0.10 -10.17 9.66
C ALA A 75 0.60 -11.49 9.24
N GLU A 76 0.82 -11.70 7.94
CA GLU A 76 1.55 -12.88 7.46
C GLU A 76 3.03 -12.78 7.83
N LEU A 77 3.61 -11.58 7.73
CA LEU A 77 4.97 -11.33 8.22
C LEU A 77 5.06 -11.64 9.72
N LEU A 78 4.09 -11.21 10.53
CA LEU A 78 4.11 -11.48 11.97
C LEU A 78 4.12 -12.98 12.28
N ILE A 79 3.34 -13.78 11.55
CA ILE A 79 3.33 -15.24 11.67
C ILE A 79 4.69 -15.84 11.28
N ARG A 80 5.30 -15.35 10.20
CA ARG A 80 6.60 -15.82 9.72
C ARG A 80 7.72 -15.52 10.72
N LEU A 81 7.67 -14.36 11.37
CA LEU A 81 8.64 -13.97 12.40
C LEU A 81 8.55 -14.90 13.62
N ASP A 82 7.33 -15.25 14.05
CA ASP A 82 7.11 -16.23 15.13
C ASP A 82 7.69 -17.61 14.77
N GLN A 83 7.61 -18.01 13.50
CA GLN A 83 8.15 -19.29 13.00
C GLN A 83 9.68 -19.30 12.83
N ALA A 84 10.29 -18.20 12.38
CA ALA A 84 11.74 -18.08 12.22
C ALA A 84 12.46 -18.10 13.58
N GLY A 85 11.81 -17.53 14.60
CA GLY A 85 12.42 -17.32 15.91
C GLY A 85 13.25 -16.04 15.95
N ILE A 86 13.33 -15.45 17.13
CA ILE A 86 13.87 -14.10 17.37
C ILE A 86 15.37 -13.98 17.02
N GLU A 87 16.12 -15.08 17.04
CA GLU A 87 17.58 -15.06 16.82
C GLU A 87 17.98 -15.42 15.38
N ASP A 88 17.04 -15.86 14.53
CA ASP A 88 17.35 -16.27 13.15
C ASP A 88 17.30 -15.08 12.18
N VAL A 89 18.44 -14.38 12.06
CA VAL A 89 18.59 -13.24 11.14
C VAL A 89 18.26 -13.63 9.69
N ASN A 90 18.58 -14.85 9.25
CA ASN A 90 18.29 -15.28 7.88
C ASN A 90 16.79 -15.54 7.70
N GLY A 91 16.16 -16.23 8.65
CA GLY A 91 14.71 -16.45 8.64
C GLY A 91 13.91 -15.14 8.70
N VAL A 92 14.35 -14.18 9.51
CA VAL A 92 13.76 -12.83 9.57
C VAL A 92 13.96 -12.09 8.24
N HIS A 93 15.17 -12.13 7.66
CA HIS A 93 15.44 -11.55 6.35
C HIS A 93 14.52 -12.11 5.26
N ASP A 94 14.41 -13.43 5.16
CA ASP A 94 13.58 -14.08 4.14
C ASP A 94 12.10 -13.75 4.34
N ALA A 95 11.62 -13.70 5.58
CA ALA A 95 10.26 -13.29 5.89
C ALA A 95 9.97 -11.84 5.45
N VAL A 96 10.89 -10.91 5.71
CA VAL A 96 10.79 -9.50 5.29
C VAL A 96 10.87 -9.38 3.75
N PHE A 97 11.72 -10.16 3.10
CA PHE A 97 11.82 -10.21 1.64
C PHE A 97 10.53 -10.68 0.99
N GLU A 98 9.90 -11.72 1.55
CA GLU A 98 8.59 -12.18 1.08
C GLU A 98 7.48 -11.15 1.32
N ALA A 99 7.52 -10.41 2.44
CA ALA A 99 6.61 -9.30 2.69
C ALA A 99 6.74 -8.21 1.63
N GLN A 100 7.96 -7.90 1.21
CA GLN A 100 8.21 -6.98 0.10
C GLN A 100 7.60 -7.49 -1.20
N GLY A 101 7.78 -8.78 -1.52
CA GLY A 101 7.15 -9.41 -2.68
C GLY A 101 5.63 -9.26 -2.70
N ARG A 102 4.96 -9.43 -1.55
CA ARG A 102 3.50 -9.20 -1.44
C ARG A 102 3.10 -7.76 -1.74
N VAL A 103 3.86 -6.78 -1.24
CA VAL A 103 3.59 -5.36 -1.52
C VAL A 103 3.83 -5.05 -3.01
N MET A 104 4.83 -5.66 -3.64
CA MET A 104 5.06 -5.51 -5.08
C MET A 104 3.89 -6.04 -5.92
N LEU A 105 3.34 -7.21 -5.55
CA LEU A 105 2.15 -7.76 -6.20
C LEU A 105 0.94 -6.85 -6.01
N GLN A 106 0.71 -6.36 -4.79
CA GLN A 106 -0.35 -5.39 -4.51
C GLN A 106 -0.20 -4.12 -5.36
N LEU A 107 1.02 -3.60 -5.50
CA LEU A 107 1.30 -2.41 -6.31
C LEU A 107 1.05 -2.67 -7.80
N ALA A 108 1.38 -3.86 -8.30
CA ALA A 108 1.08 -4.26 -9.66
C ALA A 108 -0.44 -4.33 -9.92
N GLU A 109 -1.21 -4.86 -8.98
CA GLU A 109 -2.68 -4.88 -9.03
C GLU A 109 -3.27 -3.46 -9.00
N LEU A 110 -2.81 -2.61 -8.09
CA LEU A 110 -3.27 -1.22 -7.99
C LEU A 110 -2.96 -0.38 -9.24
N ARG A 111 -1.90 -0.72 -9.98
CA ARG A 111 -1.53 -0.06 -11.23
C ARG A 111 -2.19 -0.67 -12.46
N ARG A 112 -2.89 -1.80 -12.35
CA ARG A 112 -3.63 -2.33 -13.49
C ARG A 112 -4.71 -1.33 -13.87
N VAL A 113 -4.47 -0.64 -14.97
CA VAL A 113 -5.52 0.06 -15.71
C VAL A 113 -6.43 -1.04 -16.28
N PRO A 114 -7.76 -0.94 -16.14
CA PRO A 114 -8.69 -1.81 -16.86
C PRO A 114 -8.28 -1.84 -18.33
N ASN A 115 -8.18 -3.03 -18.92
CA ASN A 115 -7.90 -3.12 -20.33
C ASN A 115 -9.06 -2.42 -21.07
N TRP A 116 -8.80 -1.76 -22.20
CA TRP A 116 -9.87 -1.09 -22.97
C TRP A 116 -11.00 -2.06 -23.35
N GLN A 117 -10.71 -3.36 -23.41
CA GLN A 117 -11.69 -4.44 -23.62
C GLN A 117 -12.62 -4.68 -22.42
N ASP A 118 -12.17 -4.37 -21.19
CA ASP A 118 -13.00 -4.46 -19.98
C ASP A 118 -13.92 -3.23 -19.84
N LEU A 119 -13.60 -2.12 -20.52
CA LEU A 119 -14.40 -0.91 -20.54
C LEU A 119 -15.61 -1.00 -21.49
N ASP A 120 -15.53 -1.80 -22.55
CA ASP A 120 -16.67 -2.05 -23.47
C ASP A 120 -17.85 -2.71 -22.74
N THR A 121 -17.60 -3.53 -21.71
CA THR A 121 -18.66 -4.19 -20.93
C THR A 121 -19.34 -3.26 -19.92
N VAL A 122 -18.70 -2.13 -19.58
CA VAL A 122 -19.24 -1.13 -18.63
C VAL A 122 -19.98 -0.01 -19.38
N LEU A 123 -19.76 0.13 -20.69
CA LEU A 123 -20.28 1.22 -21.51
C LEU A 123 -21.46 0.85 -22.41
N GLU A 124 -21.99 -0.38 -22.40
CA GLU A 124 -23.26 -0.67 -23.08
C GLU A 124 -24.40 0.07 -22.35
N PRO A 125 -24.99 1.14 -22.94
CA PRO A 125 -26.27 1.62 -22.46
C PRO A 125 -27.32 0.62 -22.96
N ASP A 126 -28.27 0.25 -22.10
CA ASP A 126 -29.46 -0.50 -22.52
C ASP A 126 -30.01 0.10 -23.83
N GLY A 127 -29.82 -0.65 -24.92
CA GLY A 127 -30.38 -0.33 -26.23
C GLY A 127 -31.87 -0.64 -26.26
N GLU A 128 -32.66 0.02 -25.40
CA GLU A 128 -34.08 0.22 -25.67
C GLU A 128 -34.24 1.44 -26.58
N GLU A 129 -34.02 1.23 -27.88
CA GLU A 129 -34.65 2.09 -28.88
C GLU A 129 -36.15 1.74 -28.94
N ALA A 130 -36.94 2.53 -28.22
CA ALA A 130 -38.36 2.69 -28.49
C ALA A 130 -38.55 3.44 -29.82
N ALA A 131 -38.94 2.73 -30.87
CA ALA A 131 -39.70 3.26 -32.01
C ALA A 131 -40.36 2.14 -32.83
#